data_AF-A0A0K8RMA4-F1
#
_entry.id   AF-A0A0K8RMA4-F1
#
_cell.length_a   1.000
_cell.length_b   1.000
_cell.length_c   1.000
_cell.angle_alpha   90.00
_cell.angle_beta   90.00
_cell.angle_gamma   90.00
#
_symmetry.space_group_name_H-M   'P 1'
#
loop_
_entity.id
_entity.type
_entity.pdbx_description
1 polymer ?
#
loop_
_entity_poly.entity_id
_entity_poly.type
_entity_poly.pdbx_seq_one_letter_code
_entity_poly.pdbx_strand_id
1 'polypeptide(L)'
;MGTTRRQLRKAANKIRTKVVNDTYEAVPSYGTSDSSSDPEETPQKVLRLKKEVGLFSSITLLLGCIIGTGIFVSPGTVLKNAGSVEIALLVWTAAGLNSLIGAFCFVELGALLPASGGDYAYFSAAGKALGKYGDFPAFLYAWSCMTMLDPTSISVEGLTFSAYVLSLLYPECTPPSGATVLIALLYIIAANAANSFSVSISARVQDIFSGLKCTLLLVIIMTGTLYSFKVNHIKDPSYSSGNISPGDVAAAFYGAAYTYSGWRAVNNIAEEVKNPARNIPLAVFASVVITTAAYLLTNLAFFIAMDADTIIASDAIAVTFIRSTWGPSLSVLVPLIISLSLFGSTCAEIFVSARITFAAARQGHLASFLSYIHVNTAVPLASIITRCVLSLLYTMTGSVTFLIEACVLFETTWDIASVVALLILRRSMSKTTRTIRVPTFLVFLRLVICIAMATVPLSQVHRYRYHYIAVLVTCLSGMIYYVAFVRLKMRLPGGDAASVIMQKCLNSAACVNELDLILRHRSESEASLIRD
;
A
#
# COMPACT_ATOMS: atom_id res chain seq x y z
N MET A 1 -8.78 21.64 -38.44
CA MET A 1 -8.27 21.71 -37.04
C MET A 1 -9.32 22.15 -36.00
N GLY A 2 -10.24 23.08 -36.29
CA GLY A 2 -11.21 23.57 -35.29
C GLY A 2 -12.32 22.58 -34.89
N THR A 3 -12.78 21.73 -35.80
CA THR A 3 -13.86 20.75 -35.59
C THR A 3 -13.44 19.59 -34.68
N THR A 4 -12.24 19.05 -34.88
CA THR A 4 -11.66 17.97 -34.05
C THR A 4 -11.42 18.42 -32.60
N ARG A 5 -10.90 19.65 -32.39
CA ARG A 5 -10.74 20.22 -31.04
C ARG A 5 -12.08 20.40 -30.32
N ARG A 6 -13.14 20.75 -31.05
CA ARG A 6 -14.49 20.94 -30.48
C ARG A 6 -15.15 19.62 -30.11
N GLN A 7 -14.94 18.57 -30.90
CA GLN A 7 -15.39 17.21 -30.59
C GLN A 7 -14.64 16.61 -29.39
N LEU A 8 -13.32 16.79 -29.31
CA LEU A 8 -12.51 16.40 -28.15
C LEU A 8 -12.97 17.12 -26.86
N ARG A 9 -13.28 18.42 -26.94
CA ARG A 9 -13.84 19.18 -25.81
C ARG A 9 -15.21 18.64 -25.37
N LYS A 10 -16.10 18.31 -26.32
CA LYS A 10 -17.41 17.74 -26.00
C LYS A 10 -17.30 16.34 -25.39
N ALA A 11 -16.42 15.50 -25.92
CA ALA A 11 -16.16 14.17 -25.37
C ALA A 11 -15.56 14.27 -23.95
N ALA A 12 -14.56 15.14 -23.75
CA ALA A 12 -13.96 15.40 -22.45
C ALA A 12 -14.99 15.93 -21.44
N ASN A 13 -15.87 16.85 -21.85
CA ASN A 13 -16.96 17.33 -20.99
C ASN A 13 -17.96 16.23 -20.65
N LYS A 14 -18.35 15.38 -21.61
CA LYS A 14 -19.31 14.29 -21.36
C LYS A 14 -18.73 13.24 -20.40
N ILE A 15 -17.47 12.89 -20.57
CA ILE A 15 -16.74 12.01 -19.64
C ILE A 15 -16.64 12.68 -18.27
N ARG A 16 -16.29 13.97 -18.23
CA ARG A 16 -16.21 14.75 -16.99
C ARG A 16 -17.54 14.75 -16.23
N THR A 17 -18.65 15.08 -16.88
CA THR A 17 -19.96 15.12 -16.23
C THR A 17 -20.37 13.74 -15.71
N LYS A 18 -20.08 12.68 -16.48
CA LYS A 18 -20.35 11.30 -16.05
C LYS A 18 -19.52 10.91 -14.83
N VAL A 19 -18.19 11.12 -14.87
CA VAL A 19 -17.29 10.81 -13.75
C VAL A 19 -17.65 11.65 -12.51
N VAL A 20 -17.96 12.93 -12.68
CA VAL A 20 -18.37 13.80 -11.57
C VAL A 20 -19.66 13.31 -10.93
N ASN A 21 -20.68 13.00 -11.74
CA ASN A 21 -21.97 12.51 -11.22
C ASN A 21 -21.89 11.09 -10.63
N ASP A 22 -20.98 10.25 -11.13
CA ASP A 22 -20.77 8.90 -10.60
C ASP A 22 -20.00 8.94 -9.27
N THR A 23 -19.02 9.85 -9.12
CA THR A 23 -18.09 9.88 -7.97
C THR A 23 -18.49 10.84 -6.86
N TYR A 24 -19.21 11.92 -7.18
CA TYR A 24 -19.54 12.99 -6.23
C TYR A 24 -21.06 13.17 -6.07
N GLU A 25 -21.47 13.60 -4.89
CA GLU A 25 -22.82 14.07 -4.58
C GLU A 25 -22.80 15.58 -4.29
N ALA A 26 -23.84 16.27 -4.74
CA ALA A 26 -23.99 17.70 -4.51
C ALA A 26 -24.76 17.94 -3.20
N VAL A 27 -24.13 18.56 -2.20
CA VAL A 27 -24.77 18.89 -0.92
C VAL A 27 -24.93 20.40 -0.80
N PRO A 28 -26.10 20.93 -0.37
CA PRO A 28 -26.25 22.35 -0.08
C PRO A 28 -25.36 22.75 1.11
N SER A 29 -24.56 23.81 0.93
CA SER A 29 -23.77 24.42 2.00
C SER A 29 -24.67 25.30 2.87
N TYR A 30 -24.95 24.89 4.11
CA TYR A 30 -25.53 25.78 5.12
C TYR A 30 -24.39 26.49 5.85
N GLY A 31 -24.20 27.79 5.59
CA GLY A 31 -23.35 28.64 6.41
C GLY A 31 -23.93 28.72 7.83
N THR A 32 -23.08 28.65 8.85
CA THR A 32 -23.46 28.96 10.22
C THR A 32 -23.92 30.42 10.26
N SER A 33 -25.22 30.61 10.50
CA SER A 33 -25.89 31.90 10.58
C SER A 33 -25.41 32.67 11.81
N ASP A 34 -24.59 33.69 11.62
CA ASP A 34 -24.64 34.88 12.46
C ASP A 34 -25.60 35.87 11.79
N SER A 35 -26.52 36.38 12.59
CA SER A 35 -27.70 37.14 12.19
C SER A 35 -27.34 38.50 11.58
N SER A 36 -27.55 38.65 10.28
CA SER A 36 -28.01 39.92 9.69
C SER A 36 -28.64 39.63 8.33
N SER A 37 -29.83 40.20 8.14
CA SER A 37 -30.70 40.08 6.97
C SER A 37 -30.02 40.57 5.68
N ASP A 38 -29.79 39.65 4.75
CA ASP A 38 -29.61 39.93 3.32
C ASP A 38 -30.17 38.76 2.47
N PRO A 39 -30.60 39.00 1.22
CA PRO A 39 -31.50 38.12 0.48
C PRO A 39 -30.79 36.89 -0.11
N GLU A 40 -31.43 35.73 0.04
CA GLU A 40 -31.18 34.43 -0.62
C GLU A 40 -29.85 34.27 -1.39
N GLU A 41 -28.75 34.00 -0.67
CA GLU A 41 -27.62 33.31 -1.27
C GLU A 41 -28.06 31.90 -1.68
N THR A 42 -28.12 31.63 -2.98
CA THR A 42 -28.29 30.26 -3.49
C THR A 42 -27.21 29.36 -2.87
N PRO A 43 -27.58 28.24 -2.21
CA PRO A 43 -26.61 27.43 -1.49
C PRO A 43 -25.56 26.91 -2.48
N GLN A 44 -24.30 27.32 -2.31
CA GLN A 44 -23.17 26.77 -3.05
C GLN A 44 -23.18 25.24 -2.88
N LYS A 45 -23.45 24.52 -3.96
CA LYS A 45 -23.39 23.06 -3.99
C LYS A 45 -21.93 22.63 -3.89
N VAL A 46 -21.54 22.09 -2.74
CA VAL A 46 -20.20 21.51 -2.55
C VAL A 46 -20.26 20.06 -3.01
N LEU A 47 -19.38 19.69 -3.93
CA LEU A 47 -19.20 18.31 -4.37
C LEU A 47 -18.46 17.53 -3.28
N ARG A 48 -19.05 16.43 -2.80
CA ARG A 48 -18.40 15.50 -1.86
C ARG A 48 -18.38 14.10 -2.46
N LEU A 49 -17.36 13.29 -2.14
CA LEU A 49 -17.33 11.90 -2.55
C LEU A 49 -18.56 11.16 -2.01
N LYS A 50 -19.15 10.30 -2.84
CA LYS A 50 -20.31 9.50 -2.43
C LYS A 50 -19.89 8.47 -1.38
N LYS A 51 -20.69 8.35 -0.32
CA LYS A 51 -20.51 7.35 0.73
C LYS A 51 -21.20 6.04 0.35
N GLU A 52 -20.56 5.22 -0.48
CA GLU A 52 -21.15 3.98 -0.99
C GLU A 52 -20.65 2.73 -0.24
N VAL A 53 -19.46 2.78 0.36
CA VAL A 53 -18.79 1.62 0.95
C VAL A 53 -19.34 1.31 2.34
N GLY A 54 -20.02 0.17 2.49
CA GLY A 54 -20.53 -0.33 3.78
C GLY A 54 -19.49 -1.14 4.57
N LEU A 55 -19.83 -1.51 5.82
CA LEU A 55 -18.93 -2.26 6.72
C LEU A 55 -18.42 -3.58 6.11
N PHE A 56 -19.31 -4.40 5.55
CA PHE A 56 -18.93 -5.69 4.96
C PHE A 56 -17.97 -5.49 3.77
N SER A 57 -18.26 -4.53 2.90
CA SER A 57 -17.38 -4.17 1.79
C SER A 57 -16.01 -3.68 2.29
N SER A 58 -15.97 -2.89 3.37
CA SER A 58 -14.71 -2.47 4.00
C SER A 58 -13.91 -3.65 4.57
N ILE A 59 -14.56 -4.63 5.21
CA ILE A 59 -13.90 -5.84 5.73
C ILE A 59 -13.32 -6.66 4.56
N THR A 60 -14.12 -6.94 3.54
CA THR A 60 -13.69 -7.73 2.38
C THR A 60 -12.56 -7.03 1.63
N LEU A 61 -12.62 -5.70 1.48
CA LEU A 61 -11.54 -4.91 0.90
C LEU A 61 -10.26 -5.07 1.71
N LEU A 62 -10.32 -4.93 3.03
CA LEU A 62 -9.15 -5.08 3.90
C LEU A 62 -8.60 -6.51 3.88
N LEU A 63 -9.45 -7.54 3.89
CA LEU A 63 -9.00 -8.92 3.73
C LEU A 63 -8.30 -9.12 2.39
N GLY A 64 -8.83 -8.55 1.30
CA GLY A 64 -8.19 -8.58 -0.02
C GLY A 64 -6.85 -7.83 -0.08
N CYS A 65 -6.68 -6.77 0.70
CA CYS A 65 -5.43 -6.01 0.79
C CYS A 65 -4.39 -6.69 1.70
N ILE A 66 -4.80 -7.21 2.86
CA ILE A 66 -3.87 -7.83 3.83
C ILE A 66 -3.46 -9.21 3.36
N ILE A 67 -4.42 -10.04 2.91
CA ILE A 67 -4.16 -11.39 2.40
C ILE A 67 -3.49 -11.27 1.03
N GLY A 68 -2.19 -11.00 1.05
CA GLY A 68 -1.39 -10.79 -0.13
C GLY A 68 -0.51 -11.99 -0.46
N THR A 69 0.61 -11.66 -1.08
CA THR A 69 1.64 -12.58 -1.54
C THR A 69 2.53 -13.07 -0.39
N GLY A 70 2.61 -12.29 0.69
CA GLY A 70 3.49 -12.58 1.83
C GLY A 70 3.28 -13.97 2.44
N ILE A 71 2.03 -14.47 2.57
CA ILE A 71 1.78 -15.78 3.18
C ILE A 71 2.30 -16.94 2.30
N PHE A 72 2.51 -16.67 1.02
CA PHE A 72 3.00 -17.63 0.04
C PHE A 72 4.52 -17.60 -0.14
N VAL A 73 5.22 -16.69 0.55
CA VAL A 73 6.66 -16.42 0.40
C VAL A 73 7.37 -16.47 1.75
N SER A 74 6.82 -15.79 2.75
CA SER A 74 7.45 -15.57 4.05
C SER A 74 7.62 -16.82 4.90
N PRO A 75 6.73 -17.85 4.91
CA PRO A 75 6.82 -18.95 5.88
C PRO A 75 8.19 -19.66 5.93
N GLY A 76 8.78 -19.99 4.77
CA GLY A 76 10.09 -20.65 4.73
C GLY A 76 11.21 -19.77 5.28
N THR A 77 11.19 -18.47 4.94
CA THR A 77 12.16 -17.50 5.47
C THR A 77 11.96 -17.23 6.96
N VAL A 78 10.71 -17.18 7.43
CA VAL A 78 10.37 -17.00 8.85
C VAL A 78 10.85 -18.20 9.64
N LEU A 79 10.56 -19.44 9.20
CA LEU A 79 11.01 -20.65 9.88
C LEU A 79 12.54 -20.72 9.94
N LYS A 80 13.22 -20.48 8.82
CA LYS A 80 14.69 -20.49 8.73
C LYS A 80 15.34 -19.55 9.74
N ASN A 81 14.83 -18.32 9.84
CA ASN A 81 15.39 -17.30 10.73
C ASN A 81 14.91 -17.45 12.19
N ALA A 82 13.72 -18.00 12.43
CA ALA A 82 13.21 -18.30 13.76
C ALA A 82 13.89 -19.53 14.39
N GLY A 83 14.45 -20.42 13.57
CA GLY A 83 15.26 -21.56 13.97
C GLY A 83 14.50 -22.71 14.64
N SER A 84 13.18 -22.57 14.85
CA SER A 84 12.27 -23.61 15.33
C SER A 84 10.82 -23.28 14.96
N VAL A 85 9.96 -24.29 14.93
CA VAL A 85 8.54 -24.15 14.56
C VAL A 85 7.77 -23.33 15.60
N GLU A 86 8.08 -23.52 16.87
CA GLU A 86 7.44 -22.88 18.00
C GLU A 86 7.74 -21.37 18.00
N ILE A 87 9.01 -20.99 17.79
CA ILE A 87 9.40 -19.58 17.66
C ILE A 87 8.78 -18.97 16.41
N ALA A 88 8.71 -19.70 15.29
CA ALA A 88 8.05 -19.21 14.08
C ALA A 88 6.57 -18.86 14.32
N LEU A 89 5.81 -19.72 15.00
CA LEU A 89 4.41 -19.45 15.36
C LEU A 89 4.26 -18.27 16.34
N LEU A 90 5.19 -18.13 17.30
CA LEU A 90 5.23 -16.96 18.18
C LEU A 90 5.52 -15.67 17.39
N VAL A 91 6.42 -15.71 16.41
CA VAL A 91 6.72 -14.57 15.53
C VAL A 91 5.49 -14.14 14.72
N TRP A 92 4.75 -15.09 14.13
CA TRP A 92 3.48 -14.80 13.43
C TRP A 92 2.45 -14.17 14.37
N THR A 93 2.31 -14.72 15.58
CA THR A 93 1.38 -14.20 16.60
C THR A 93 1.77 -12.78 17.02
N ALA A 94 3.05 -12.54 17.27
CA ALA A 94 3.58 -11.24 17.67
C ALA A 94 3.43 -10.20 16.54
N ALA A 95 3.62 -10.59 15.28
CA ALA A 95 3.40 -9.72 14.12
C ALA A 95 1.91 -9.34 13.95
N GLY A 96 0.99 -10.28 14.18
CA GLY A 96 -0.45 -10.01 14.20
C GLY A 96 -0.86 -9.05 15.33
N LEU A 97 -0.36 -9.27 16.55
CA LEU A 97 -0.56 -8.36 17.69
C LEU A 97 0.01 -6.96 17.42
N ASN A 98 1.21 -6.87 16.88
CA ASN A 98 1.83 -5.61 16.48
C ASN A 98 0.97 -4.86 15.45
N SER A 99 0.46 -5.59 14.45
CA SER A 99 -0.45 -5.04 13.43
C SER A 99 -1.75 -4.53 14.04
N LEU A 100 -2.30 -5.24 15.04
CA LEU A 100 -3.51 -4.83 15.74
C LEU A 100 -3.30 -3.55 16.57
N ILE A 101 -2.17 -3.43 17.27
CA ILE A 101 -1.82 -2.21 18.02
C ILE A 101 -1.62 -1.03 17.05
N GLY A 102 -0.93 -1.25 15.93
CA GLY A 102 -0.77 -0.25 14.86
C GLY A 102 -2.12 0.19 14.28
N ALA A 103 -2.97 -0.76 13.95
CA ALA A 103 -4.34 -0.55 13.49
C ALA A 103 -5.14 0.34 14.44
N PHE A 104 -5.12 0.08 15.75
CA PHE A 104 -5.83 0.94 16.71
C PHE A 104 -5.35 2.38 16.66
N CYS A 105 -4.02 2.61 16.64
CA CYS A 105 -3.46 3.96 16.55
C CYS A 105 -3.96 4.69 15.29
N PHE A 106 -4.04 3.98 14.17
CA PHE A 106 -4.52 4.51 12.90
C PHE A 106 -6.03 4.70 12.83
N VAL A 107 -6.80 3.91 13.55
CA VAL A 107 -8.24 4.10 13.69
C VAL A 107 -8.55 5.41 14.40
N GLU A 108 -7.77 5.78 15.43
CA GLU A 108 -7.89 7.11 16.06
C GLU A 108 -7.55 8.24 15.09
N LEU A 109 -6.49 8.07 14.28
CA LEU A 109 -6.14 9.05 13.24
C LEU A 109 -7.25 9.20 12.19
N GLY A 110 -7.79 8.09 11.67
CA GLY A 110 -8.85 8.10 10.67
C GLY A 110 -10.19 8.61 11.21
N ALA A 111 -10.48 8.37 12.49
CA ALA A 111 -11.67 8.93 13.15
C ALA A 111 -11.51 10.44 13.44
N LEU A 112 -10.29 10.90 13.75
CA LEU A 112 -9.99 12.31 13.98
C LEU A 112 -9.97 13.13 12.67
N LEU A 113 -9.39 12.57 11.62
CA LEU A 113 -9.20 13.19 10.30
C LEU A 113 -9.69 12.23 9.21
N PRO A 114 -11.02 12.15 8.95
CA PRO A 114 -11.59 11.32 7.90
C PRO A 114 -11.40 11.99 6.53
N ALA A 115 -10.14 12.19 6.14
CA ALA A 115 -9.73 12.77 4.88
C ALA A 115 -9.15 11.70 3.95
N SER A 116 -9.41 11.82 2.65
CA SER A 116 -8.81 10.96 1.64
C SER A 116 -7.29 11.15 1.58
N GLY A 117 -6.54 10.05 1.41
CA GLY A 117 -5.07 10.05 1.32
C GLY A 117 -4.33 9.52 2.55
N GLY A 118 -5.03 9.09 3.59
CA GLY A 118 -4.48 8.32 4.72
C GLY A 118 -3.27 9.00 5.38
N ASP A 119 -2.13 8.29 5.42
CA ASP A 119 -0.88 8.75 6.03
C ASP A 119 -0.44 10.14 5.56
N TYR A 120 -0.57 10.43 4.27
CA TYR A 120 -0.19 11.73 3.71
C TYR A 120 -1.01 12.87 4.33
N ALA A 121 -2.32 12.66 4.51
CA ALA A 121 -3.21 13.64 5.12
C ALA A 121 -2.88 13.84 6.61
N TYR A 122 -2.55 12.76 7.33
CA TYR A 122 -2.15 12.81 8.73
C TYR A 122 -0.84 13.58 8.91
N PHE A 123 0.16 13.34 8.06
CA PHE A 123 1.42 14.08 8.08
C PHE A 123 1.25 15.54 7.73
N SER A 124 0.40 15.88 6.75
CA SER A 124 0.12 17.28 6.42
C SER A 124 -0.57 17.99 7.60
N ALA A 125 -1.55 17.36 8.23
CA ALA A 125 -2.25 17.94 9.38
C ALA A 125 -1.34 18.09 10.61
N ALA A 126 -0.56 17.06 10.95
CA ALA A 126 0.37 17.11 12.07
C ALA A 126 1.50 18.11 11.81
N GLY A 127 2.01 18.16 10.59
CA GLY A 127 3.04 19.11 10.20
C GLY A 127 2.55 20.55 10.26
N LYS A 128 1.33 20.85 9.79
CA LYS A 128 0.75 22.20 9.92
C LYS A 128 0.68 22.69 11.37
N ALA A 129 0.47 21.77 12.32
CA ALA A 129 0.53 22.09 13.74
C ALA A 129 1.95 22.46 14.25
N LEU A 130 3.00 22.01 13.57
CA LEU A 130 4.41 22.32 13.89
C LEU A 130 4.90 23.65 13.27
N GLY A 131 4.08 24.32 12.45
CA GLY A 131 4.35 25.66 11.93
C GLY A 131 4.67 25.72 10.44
N LYS A 132 5.45 26.73 10.03
CA LYS A 132 5.63 27.17 8.62
C LYS A 132 6.19 26.10 7.66
N TYR A 133 6.83 25.05 8.17
CA TYR A 133 7.42 23.95 7.38
C TYR A 133 6.62 22.65 7.47
N GLY A 134 5.34 22.74 7.81
CA GLY A 134 4.48 21.59 8.05
C GLY A 134 4.24 20.65 6.87
N ASP A 135 4.49 21.09 5.64
CA ASP A 135 4.28 20.24 4.46
C ASP A 135 5.46 19.27 4.20
N PHE A 136 6.61 19.48 4.86
CA PHE A 136 7.82 18.68 4.63
C PHE A 136 7.65 17.19 4.96
N PRO A 137 7.10 16.77 6.12
CA PRO A 137 6.91 15.35 6.43
C PRO A 137 5.96 14.66 5.45
N ALA A 138 4.89 15.34 5.03
CA ALA A 138 3.95 14.81 4.05
C ALA A 138 4.62 14.61 2.68
N PHE A 139 5.42 15.57 2.22
CA PHE A 139 6.23 15.41 1.02
C PHE A 139 7.20 14.25 1.14
N LEU A 140 7.96 14.16 2.24
CA LEU A 140 9.00 13.15 2.40
C LEU A 140 8.41 11.73 2.45
N TYR A 141 7.19 11.59 2.99
CA TYR A 141 6.41 10.35 2.91
C TYR A 141 6.06 10.02 1.45
N ALA A 142 5.45 10.95 0.72
CA ALA A 142 5.09 10.74 -0.68
C ALA A 142 6.32 10.44 -1.56
N TRP A 143 7.46 11.08 -1.28
CA TRP A 143 8.75 10.80 -1.92
C TRP A 143 9.21 9.37 -1.65
N SER A 144 9.12 8.92 -0.41
CA SER A 144 9.53 7.56 0.00
C SER A 144 8.63 6.48 -0.62
N CYS A 145 7.32 6.72 -0.68
CA CYS A 145 6.37 5.84 -1.39
C CYS A 145 6.74 5.70 -2.87
N MET A 146 6.99 6.84 -3.55
CA MET A 146 7.32 6.86 -4.97
C MET A 146 8.67 6.19 -5.28
N THR A 147 9.67 6.36 -4.42
CA THR A 147 11.07 6.00 -4.73
C THR A 147 11.51 4.64 -4.19
N MET A 148 10.95 4.18 -3.06
CA MET A 148 11.36 2.93 -2.42
C MET A 148 10.18 2.03 -2.09
N LEU A 149 9.23 2.48 -1.26
CA LEU A 149 8.24 1.60 -0.63
C LEU A 149 7.45 0.82 -1.68
N ASP A 150 6.82 1.54 -2.60
CA ASP A 150 5.94 0.91 -3.56
C ASP A 150 6.71 0.20 -4.70
N PRO A 151 7.81 0.76 -5.27
CA PRO A 151 8.63 0.01 -6.22
C PRO A 151 9.20 -1.30 -5.66
N THR A 152 9.61 -1.32 -4.39
CA THR A 152 10.16 -2.51 -3.72
C THR A 152 9.07 -3.56 -3.52
N SER A 153 7.86 -3.16 -3.13
CA SER A 153 6.72 -4.06 -3.00
C SER A 153 6.37 -4.71 -4.35
N ILE A 154 6.25 -3.91 -5.43
CA ILE A 154 6.00 -4.42 -6.79
C ILE A 154 7.10 -5.40 -7.25
N SER A 155 8.37 -5.14 -6.89
CA SER A 155 9.47 -6.07 -7.17
C SER A 155 9.34 -7.41 -6.43
N VAL A 156 8.93 -7.39 -5.16
CA VAL A 156 8.67 -8.62 -4.39
C VAL A 156 7.55 -9.41 -5.04
N GLU A 157 6.45 -8.77 -5.42
CA GLU A 157 5.34 -9.43 -6.11
C GLU A 157 5.78 -10.01 -7.46
N GLY A 158 6.60 -9.28 -8.24
CA GLY A 158 7.11 -9.77 -9.52
C GLY A 158 8.04 -10.98 -9.40
N LEU A 159 8.96 -10.97 -8.43
CA LEU A 159 9.83 -12.13 -8.18
C LEU A 159 9.03 -13.32 -7.63
N THR A 160 8.01 -13.06 -6.80
CA THR A 160 7.10 -14.10 -6.32
C THR A 160 6.32 -14.73 -7.48
N PHE A 161 5.76 -13.91 -8.37
CA PHE A 161 5.11 -14.38 -9.59
C PHE A 161 6.05 -15.26 -10.40
N SER A 162 7.30 -14.84 -10.57
CA SER A 162 8.28 -15.64 -11.29
C SER A 162 8.54 -16.99 -10.60
N ALA A 163 8.66 -17.04 -9.28
CA ALA A 163 8.90 -18.29 -8.55
C ALA A 163 7.74 -19.29 -8.75
N TYR A 164 6.49 -18.81 -8.66
CA TYR A 164 5.32 -19.65 -8.88
C TYR A 164 5.19 -20.11 -10.35
N VAL A 165 5.39 -19.23 -11.33
CA VAL A 165 5.32 -19.65 -12.75
C VAL A 165 6.46 -20.62 -13.09
N LEU A 166 7.67 -20.36 -12.61
CA LEU A 166 8.82 -21.22 -12.89
C LEU A 166 8.71 -22.58 -12.19
N SER A 167 7.97 -22.72 -11.09
CA SER A 167 7.73 -24.03 -10.48
C SER A 167 6.96 -24.99 -11.38
N LEU A 168 6.29 -24.50 -12.44
CA LEU A 168 5.69 -25.34 -13.49
C LEU A 168 6.73 -25.93 -14.45
N LEU A 169 7.77 -25.15 -14.75
CA LEU A 169 8.80 -25.50 -15.73
C LEU A 169 9.98 -26.22 -15.07
N TYR A 170 10.26 -25.91 -13.80
CA TYR A 170 11.34 -26.45 -12.98
C TYR A 170 10.75 -27.10 -11.71
N PRO A 171 9.99 -28.20 -11.82
CA PRO A 171 9.30 -28.80 -10.68
C PRO A 171 10.22 -29.49 -9.68
N GLU A 172 11.42 -29.90 -10.09
CA GLU A 172 12.37 -30.70 -9.28
C GLU A 172 13.76 -30.03 -9.15
N CYS A 173 13.94 -28.84 -9.70
CA CYS A 173 15.22 -28.15 -9.70
C CYS A 173 15.04 -26.64 -9.50
N THR A 174 16.08 -25.98 -9.01
CA THR A 174 16.08 -24.54 -8.81
C THR A 174 16.15 -23.82 -10.16
N PRO A 175 15.22 -22.91 -10.48
CA PRO A 175 15.27 -22.18 -11.73
C PRO A 175 16.52 -21.29 -11.82
N PRO A 176 17.08 -21.07 -13.02
CA PRO A 176 18.18 -20.13 -13.21
C PRO A 176 17.80 -18.71 -12.73
N SER A 177 18.71 -18.03 -12.03
CA SER A 177 18.48 -16.68 -11.51
C SER A 177 18.10 -15.68 -12.60
N GLY A 178 18.75 -15.77 -13.77
CA GLY A 178 18.44 -14.93 -14.93
C GLY A 178 17.02 -15.13 -15.46
N ALA A 179 16.50 -16.37 -15.45
CA ALA A 179 15.12 -16.66 -15.84
C ALA A 179 14.12 -16.07 -14.84
N THR A 180 14.44 -16.18 -13.54
CA THR A 180 13.61 -15.63 -12.46
C THR A 180 13.46 -14.12 -12.57
N VAL A 181 14.58 -13.42 -12.77
CA VAL A 181 14.57 -11.96 -12.94
C VAL A 181 13.86 -11.57 -14.24
N LEU A 182 14.12 -12.25 -15.35
CA LEU A 182 13.51 -11.92 -16.64
C LEU A 182 11.98 -12.05 -16.62
N ILE A 183 11.44 -13.14 -16.07
CA ILE A 183 9.99 -13.35 -15.97
C ILE A 183 9.36 -12.31 -15.03
N ALA A 184 10.03 -11.99 -13.91
CA ALA A 184 9.58 -10.93 -13.02
C ALA A 184 9.50 -9.56 -13.72
N LEU A 185 10.49 -9.21 -14.56
CA LEU A 185 10.46 -7.97 -15.35
C LEU A 185 9.31 -7.95 -16.34
N LEU A 186 9.12 -9.04 -17.10
CA LEU A 186 8.03 -9.15 -18.07
C LEU A 186 6.67 -9.02 -17.39
N TYR A 187 6.51 -9.64 -16.22
CA TYR A 187 5.32 -9.52 -15.38
C TYR A 187 5.07 -8.06 -14.96
N ILE A 188 6.07 -7.37 -14.40
CA ILE A 188 5.93 -5.98 -13.95
C ILE A 188 5.55 -5.07 -15.13
N ILE A 189 6.17 -5.25 -16.29
CA ILE A 189 5.85 -4.50 -17.51
C ILE A 189 4.39 -4.77 -17.93
N ALA A 190 3.97 -6.04 -17.94
CA ALA A 190 2.61 -6.43 -18.31
C ALA A 190 1.57 -5.85 -17.35
N ALA A 191 1.81 -5.91 -16.04
CA ALA A 191 0.93 -5.33 -15.02
C ALA A 191 0.82 -3.81 -15.17
N ASN A 192 1.93 -3.10 -15.39
CA ASN A 192 1.93 -1.65 -15.61
C ASN A 192 1.22 -1.28 -16.93
N ALA A 193 1.41 -2.06 -17.99
CA ALA A 193 0.73 -1.86 -19.26
C ALA A 193 -0.79 -2.03 -19.09
N ALA A 194 -1.25 -3.08 -18.42
CA ALA A 194 -2.67 -3.31 -18.15
C ALA A 194 -3.32 -2.14 -17.40
N ASN A 195 -2.64 -1.62 -16.37
CA ASN A 195 -3.12 -0.47 -15.58
C ASN A 195 -3.10 0.86 -16.34
N SER A 196 -2.36 0.94 -17.44
CA SER A 196 -2.33 2.13 -18.30
C SER A 196 -3.59 2.24 -19.18
N PHE A 197 -4.29 1.12 -19.45
CA PHE A 197 -5.46 1.08 -20.32
C PHE A 197 -6.78 1.35 -19.60
N SER A 198 -7.08 0.65 -18.50
CA SER A 198 -8.36 0.82 -17.81
C SER A 198 -8.31 0.46 -16.33
N VAL A 199 -8.52 1.46 -15.50
CA VAL A 199 -8.60 1.35 -14.04
C VAL A 199 -9.78 0.51 -13.58
N SER A 200 -10.94 0.63 -14.23
CA SER A 200 -12.15 -0.06 -13.80
C SER A 200 -12.09 -1.57 -14.05
N ILE A 201 -11.32 -1.99 -15.04
CA ILE A 201 -11.06 -3.41 -15.32
C ILE A 201 -10.11 -3.97 -14.27
N SER A 202 -9.00 -3.28 -13.97
CA SER A 202 -8.06 -3.69 -12.92
C SER A 202 -8.74 -3.90 -11.57
N ALA A 203 -9.65 -3.00 -11.18
CA ALA A 203 -10.39 -3.12 -9.92
C ALA A 203 -11.28 -4.38 -9.88
N ARG A 204 -12.06 -4.64 -10.94
CA ARG A 204 -12.93 -5.84 -11.01
C ARG A 204 -12.13 -7.14 -11.03
N VAL A 205 -11.00 -7.14 -11.73
CA VAL A 205 -10.09 -8.28 -11.81
C VAL A 205 -9.50 -8.58 -10.43
N GLN A 206 -9.12 -7.55 -9.67
CA GLN A 206 -8.64 -7.72 -8.29
C GLN A 206 -9.70 -8.33 -7.37
N ASP A 207 -10.96 -7.90 -7.47
CA ASP A 207 -12.03 -8.43 -6.62
C ASP A 207 -12.22 -9.94 -6.82
N ILE A 208 -12.25 -10.38 -8.07
CA ILE A 208 -12.38 -11.81 -8.43
C ILE A 208 -11.19 -12.59 -7.88
N PHE A 209 -9.97 -12.12 -8.13
CA PHE A 209 -8.76 -12.81 -7.72
C PHE A 209 -8.55 -12.81 -6.20
N SER A 210 -9.07 -11.80 -5.50
CA SER A 210 -9.09 -11.78 -4.05
C SER A 210 -9.99 -12.86 -3.45
N GLY A 211 -11.11 -13.18 -4.12
CA GLY A 211 -11.93 -14.34 -3.75
C GLY A 211 -11.20 -15.68 -3.93
N LEU A 212 -10.44 -15.82 -5.01
CA LEU A 212 -9.68 -17.05 -5.30
C LEU A 212 -8.60 -17.33 -4.25
N LYS A 213 -7.79 -16.32 -3.87
CA LYS A 213 -6.71 -16.50 -2.89
C LYS A 213 -7.25 -16.82 -1.48
N CYS A 214 -8.36 -16.20 -1.07
CA CYS A 214 -9.03 -16.53 0.19
C CYS A 214 -9.54 -17.99 0.18
N THR A 215 -10.13 -18.43 -0.93
CA THR A 215 -10.57 -19.83 -1.10
C THR A 215 -9.39 -20.79 -1.00
N LEU A 216 -8.26 -20.48 -1.65
CA LEU A 216 -7.05 -21.31 -1.59
C LEU A 216 -6.52 -21.45 -0.16
N LEU A 217 -6.49 -20.38 0.63
CA LEU A 217 -6.09 -20.45 2.04
C LEU A 217 -7.03 -21.34 2.86
N LEU A 218 -8.34 -21.24 2.64
CA LEU A 218 -9.30 -22.14 3.31
C LEU A 218 -9.04 -23.60 2.93
N VAL A 219 -8.75 -23.90 1.66
CA VAL A 219 -8.40 -25.26 1.21
C VAL A 219 -7.12 -25.77 1.91
N ILE A 220 -6.10 -24.93 2.05
CA ILE A 220 -4.86 -25.28 2.76
C ILE A 220 -5.14 -25.59 4.24
N ILE A 221 -5.90 -24.73 4.92
CA ILE A 221 -6.27 -24.90 6.34
C ILE A 221 -7.08 -26.19 6.54
N MET A 222 -8.10 -26.43 5.72
CA MET A 222 -8.92 -27.63 5.78
C MET A 222 -8.10 -28.89 5.50
N THR A 223 -7.22 -28.85 4.49
CA THR A 223 -6.33 -29.97 4.16
C THR A 223 -5.40 -30.29 5.31
N GLY A 224 -4.73 -29.29 5.90
CA GLY A 224 -3.84 -29.50 7.03
C GLY A 224 -4.56 -30.06 8.25
N THR A 225 -5.78 -29.58 8.52
CA THR A 225 -6.63 -30.10 9.61
C THR A 225 -6.96 -31.57 9.40
N LEU A 226 -7.35 -31.97 8.19
CA LEU A 226 -7.64 -33.37 7.85
C LEU A 226 -6.38 -34.23 7.89
N TYR A 227 -5.24 -33.70 7.43
CA TYR A 227 -3.95 -34.40 7.46
C TYR A 227 -3.45 -34.64 8.88
N SER A 228 -3.77 -33.76 9.84
CA SER A 228 -3.40 -33.91 11.25
C SER A 228 -3.87 -35.23 11.88
N PHE A 229 -4.90 -35.86 11.32
CA PHE A 229 -5.40 -37.17 11.76
C PHE A 229 -4.64 -38.35 11.14
N LYS A 230 -3.82 -38.12 10.11
CA LYS A 230 -3.03 -39.14 9.40
C LYS A 230 -1.54 -39.02 9.70
N VAL A 231 -1.00 -37.81 9.60
CA VAL A 231 0.42 -37.47 9.75
C VAL A 231 0.51 -36.20 10.59
N ASN A 232 1.52 -36.08 11.44
CA ASN A 232 1.70 -34.88 12.23
C ASN A 232 3.18 -34.60 12.51
N HIS A 233 3.83 -33.92 11.56
CA HIS A 233 5.23 -33.53 11.63
C HIS A 233 5.54 -32.49 12.73
N ILE A 234 4.54 -31.87 13.36
CA ILE A 234 4.75 -31.00 14.53
C ILE A 234 5.30 -31.81 15.71
N LYS A 235 5.06 -33.12 15.76
CA LYS A 235 5.56 -34.00 16.83
C LYS A 235 6.97 -34.52 16.57
N ASP A 236 7.54 -34.26 15.40
CA ASP A 236 8.91 -34.64 15.09
C ASP A 236 9.87 -33.86 16.01
N PRO A 237 11.12 -34.33 16.20
CA PRO A 237 12.09 -33.61 17.00
C PRO A 237 12.18 -32.16 16.54
N SER A 238 12.02 -31.20 17.47
CA SER A 238 11.97 -29.77 17.12
C SER A 238 13.19 -29.42 16.28
N TYR A 239 12.94 -28.96 15.05
CA TYR A 239 13.97 -28.37 14.20
C TYR A 239 14.69 -27.30 15.00
N SER A 240 16.02 -27.43 15.11
CA SER A 240 16.87 -26.48 15.82
C SER A 240 18.05 -26.13 14.94
N SER A 241 18.07 -24.89 14.44
CA SER A 241 19.18 -24.38 13.64
C SER A 241 20.42 -23.97 14.46
N GLY A 242 20.46 -24.29 15.75
CA GLY A 242 21.55 -23.93 16.67
C GLY A 242 21.35 -22.57 17.35
N ASN A 243 22.44 -21.82 17.54
CA ASN A 243 22.41 -20.51 18.22
C ASN A 243 21.74 -19.45 17.35
N ILE A 244 20.49 -19.11 17.66
CA ILE A 244 19.73 -18.04 17.02
C ILE A 244 20.18 -16.70 17.59
N SER A 245 20.60 -15.76 16.73
CA SER A 245 20.94 -14.40 17.18
C SER A 245 19.69 -13.50 17.23
N PRO A 246 19.70 -12.41 18.02
CA PRO A 246 18.60 -11.45 18.04
C PRO A 246 18.26 -10.85 16.65
N GLY A 247 19.26 -10.71 15.77
CA GLY A 247 19.06 -10.24 14.41
C GLY A 247 18.32 -11.24 13.51
N ASP A 248 18.47 -12.54 13.76
CA ASP A 248 17.74 -13.57 13.00
C ASP A 248 16.26 -13.55 13.39
N VAL A 249 15.95 -13.41 14.68
CA VAL A 249 14.56 -13.21 15.13
C VAL A 249 13.95 -11.94 14.53
N ALA A 250 14.72 -10.86 14.40
CA ALA A 250 14.27 -9.64 13.73
C ALA A 250 13.98 -9.88 12.24
N ALA A 251 14.82 -10.64 11.53
CA ALA A 251 14.57 -11.02 10.14
C ALA A 251 13.31 -11.88 9.99
N ALA A 252 13.07 -12.83 10.91
CA ALA A 252 11.83 -13.60 10.95
C ALA A 252 10.63 -12.68 11.15
N PHE A 253 10.74 -11.73 12.09
CA PHE A 253 9.67 -10.76 12.34
C PHE A 253 9.42 -9.85 11.14
N TYR A 254 10.45 -9.50 10.36
CA TYR A 254 10.29 -8.72 9.12
C TYR A 254 9.48 -9.49 8.07
N GLY A 255 9.79 -10.77 7.84
CA GLY A 255 8.99 -11.60 6.93
C GLY A 255 7.52 -11.71 7.35
N ALA A 256 7.27 -11.92 8.64
CA ALA A 256 5.90 -11.94 9.16
C ALA A 256 5.22 -10.56 9.05
N ALA A 257 5.88 -9.48 9.45
CA ALA A 257 5.35 -8.10 9.40
C ALA A 257 4.98 -7.68 7.98
N TYR A 258 5.83 -7.98 6.99
CA TYR A 258 5.51 -7.75 5.57
C TYR A 258 4.19 -8.42 5.16
N THR A 259 3.97 -9.64 5.63
CA THR A 259 2.78 -10.43 5.29
C THR A 259 1.49 -9.87 5.90
N TYR A 260 1.60 -9.11 6.99
CA TYR A 260 0.47 -8.41 7.60
C TYR A 260 0.26 -6.99 7.04
N SER A 261 1.07 -6.50 6.10
CA SER A 261 0.89 -5.17 5.53
C SER A 261 -0.47 -5.04 4.81
N GLY A 262 -1.00 -3.82 4.70
CA GLY A 262 -2.25 -3.54 3.98
C GLY A 262 -3.46 -3.16 4.84
N TRP A 263 -3.40 -3.31 6.18
CA TRP A 263 -4.52 -2.94 7.07
C TRP A 263 -4.85 -1.43 7.07
N ARG A 264 -3.94 -0.59 6.57
CA ARG A 264 -4.12 0.87 6.40
C ARG A 264 -5.00 1.26 5.20
N ALA A 265 -5.27 0.34 4.28
CA ALA A 265 -5.89 0.66 2.99
C ALA A 265 -7.26 1.35 3.10
N VAL A 266 -8.08 0.98 4.10
CA VAL A 266 -9.41 1.58 4.29
C VAL A 266 -9.35 3.08 4.64
N ASN A 267 -8.26 3.54 5.28
CA ASN A 267 -8.11 4.96 5.63
C ASN A 267 -7.91 5.83 4.38
N ASN A 268 -7.39 5.26 3.29
CA ASN A 268 -7.22 5.98 2.03
C ASN A 268 -8.56 6.31 1.35
N ILE A 269 -9.61 5.54 1.64
CA ILE A 269 -10.97 5.71 1.10
C ILE A 269 -11.96 6.13 2.20
N ALA A 270 -11.48 6.70 3.31
CA ALA A 270 -12.31 7.01 4.47
C ALA A 270 -13.52 7.90 4.14
N GLU A 271 -13.40 8.78 3.13
CA GLU A 271 -14.47 9.66 2.66
C GLU A 271 -15.60 8.91 1.92
N GLU A 272 -15.31 7.74 1.35
CA GLU A 272 -16.26 6.89 0.61
C GLU A 272 -16.98 5.88 1.53
N VAL A 273 -16.53 5.74 2.78
CA VAL A 273 -17.09 4.82 3.78
C VAL A 273 -18.34 5.41 4.43
N LYS A 274 -19.42 4.62 4.47
CA LYS A 274 -20.63 4.92 5.25
C LYS A 274 -20.30 4.90 6.72
N ASN A 275 -20.70 5.92 7.48
CA ASN A 275 -20.45 6.04 8.93
C ASN A 275 -18.99 5.71 9.32
N PRO A 276 -18.00 6.48 8.83
CA PRO A 276 -16.58 6.14 8.93
C PRO A 276 -16.12 6.00 10.39
N ALA A 277 -16.64 6.83 11.30
CA ALA A 277 -16.31 6.78 12.73
C ALA A 277 -16.67 5.45 13.42
N ARG A 278 -17.58 4.65 12.85
CA ARG A 278 -17.94 3.31 13.36
C ARG A 278 -17.39 2.21 12.47
N ASN A 279 -17.53 2.34 11.16
CA ASN A 279 -17.25 1.25 10.22
C ASN A 279 -15.75 1.04 9.97
N ILE A 280 -14.94 2.10 9.91
CA ILE A 280 -13.47 1.95 9.78
C ILE A 280 -12.88 1.16 10.97
N PRO A 281 -13.15 1.53 12.24
CA PRO A 281 -12.66 0.79 13.40
C PRO A 281 -13.00 -0.69 13.37
N LEU A 282 -14.28 -1.02 13.11
CA LEU A 282 -14.77 -2.38 13.09
C LEU A 282 -14.17 -3.17 11.92
N ALA A 283 -14.05 -2.54 10.75
CA ALA A 283 -13.46 -3.18 9.58
C ALA A 283 -11.98 -3.52 9.79
N VAL A 284 -11.20 -2.61 10.35
CA VAL A 284 -9.77 -2.82 10.63
C VAL A 284 -9.59 -3.88 11.71
N PHE A 285 -10.33 -3.80 12.82
CA PHE A 285 -10.23 -4.80 13.89
C PHE A 285 -10.59 -6.20 13.39
N ALA A 286 -11.74 -6.36 12.71
CA ALA A 286 -12.19 -7.64 12.22
C ALA A 286 -11.23 -8.23 11.19
N SER A 287 -10.74 -7.43 10.24
CA SER A 287 -9.83 -7.92 9.20
C SER A 287 -8.49 -8.39 9.78
N VAL A 288 -7.87 -7.62 10.68
CA VAL A 288 -6.58 -8.02 11.31
C VAL A 288 -6.73 -9.30 12.13
N VAL A 289 -7.82 -9.45 12.90
CA VAL A 289 -8.07 -10.66 13.69
C VAL A 289 -8.30 -11.88 12.80
N ILE A 290 -9.16 -11.76 11.78
CA ILE A 290 -9.45 -12.84 10.82
C ILE A 290 -8.17 -13.25 10.10
N THR A 291 -7.39 -12.30 9.60
CA THR A 291 -6.13 -12.60 8.90
C THR A 291 -5.08 -13.21 9.83
N THR A 292 -5.01 -12.77 11.09
CA THR A 292 -4.10 -13.38 12.07
C THR A 292 -4.43 -14.84 12.32
N ALA A 293 -5.72 -15.17 12.51
CA ALA A 293 -6.16 -16.54 12.66
C ALA A 293 -5.87 -17.36 11.39
N ALA A 294 -6.16 -16.82 10.21
CA ALA A 294 -5.89 -17.49 8.94
C ALA A 294 -4.40 -17.80 8.76
N TYR A 295 -3.51 -16.84 8.98
CA TYR A 295 -2.07 -17.03 8.82
C TYR A 295 -1.50 -18.04 9.83
N LEU A 296 -1.94 -18.02 11.08
CA LEU A 296 -1.52 -19.00 12.07
C LEU A 296 -1.97 -20.41 11.68
N LEU A 297 -3.24 -20.57 11.26
CA LEU A 297 -3.78 -21.85 10.81
C LEU A 297 -3.11 -22.35 9.52
N THR A 298 -2.77 -21.47 8.59
CA THR A 298 -2.04 -21.83 7.37
C THR A 298 -0.62 -22.29 7.69
N ASN A 299 0.12 -21.58 8.54
CA ASN A 299 1.45 -22.02 8.96
C ASN A 299 1.39 -23.34 9.73
N LEU A 300 0.39 -23.51 10.61
CA LEU A 300 0.15 -24.77 11.31
C LEU A 300 -0.11 -25.91 10.33
N ALA A 301 -0.94 -25.67 9.29
CA ALA A 301 -1.19 -26.66 8.24
C ALA A 301 0.11 -27.06 7.51
N PHE A 302 0.99 -26.10 7.19
CA PHE A 302 2.29 -26.38 6.59
C PHE A 302 3.15 -27.27 7.49
N PHE A 303 3.28 -26.93 8.78
CA PHE A 303 4.08 -27.70 9.75
C PHE A 303 3.49 -29.08 10.08
N ILE A 304 2.19 -29.29 9.92
CA ILE A 304 1.58 -30.63 10.07
C ILE A 304 1.94 -31.54 8.91
N ALA A 305 1.90 -31.00 7.68
CA ALA A 305 1.96 -31.78 6.46
C ALA A 305 3.38 -31.94 5.87
N MET A 306 4.34 -31.12 6.28
CA MET A 306 5.70 -31.10 5.75
C MET A 306 6.71 -30.92 6.88
N ASP A 307 7.89 -31.53 6.72
CA ASP A 307 9.04 -31.31 7.59
C ASP A 307 9.66 -29.91 7.38
N ALA A 308 10.48 -29.49 8.34
CA ALA A 308 11.09 -28.15 8.36
C ALA A 308 12.04 -27.90 7.17
N ASP A 309 12.81 -28.91 6.75
CA ASP A 309 13.77 -28.76 5.66
C ASP A 309 13.05 -28.56 4.33
N THR A 310 11.98 -29.32 4.08
CA THR A 310 11.09 -29.14 2.92
C THR A 310 10.47 -27.74 2.87
N ILE A 311 10.07 -27.18 4.01
CA ILE A 311 9.50 -25.82 4.09
C ILE A 311 10.56 -24.76 3.79
N ILE A 312 11.78 -24.92 4.32
CA ILE A 312 12.87 -23.95 4.14
C ILE A 312 13.40 -23.96 2.70
N ALA A 313 13.43 -25.14 2.06
CA ALA A 313 13.92 -25.31 0.69
C ALA A 313 12.91 -24.90 -0.39
N SER A 314 11.64 -24.66 -0.04
CA SER A 314 10.58 -24.36 -1.01
C SER A 314 10.52 -22.88 -1.38
N ASP A 315 10.74 -22.58 -2.66
CA ASP A 315 10.49 -21.25 -3.24
C ASP A 315 9.00 -20.96 -3.48
N ALA A 316 8.16 -22.00 -3.51
CA ALA A 316 6.73 -21.93 -3.81
C ALA A 316 5.93 -22.83 -2.85
N ILE A 317 5.86 -22.42 -1.58
CA ILE A 317 5.39 -23.26 -0.48
C ILE A 317 4.00 -23.88 -0.69
N ALA A 318 3.07 -23.14 -1.30
CA ALA A 318 1.73 -23.67 -1.56
C ALA A 318 1.74 -24.80 -2.60
N VAL A 319 2.64 -24.74 -3.59
CA VAL A 319 2.81 -25.80 -4.59
C VAL A 319 3.38 -27.04 -3.93
N THR A 320 4.41 -26.87 -3.11
CA THR A 320 5.04 -27.97 -2.36
C THR A 320 4.03 -28.62 -1.41
N PHE A 321 3.23 -27.82 -0.67
CA PHE A 321 2.20 -28.33 0.22
C PHE A 321 1.15 -29.18 -0.51
N ILE A 322 0.61 -28.69 -1.63
CA ILE A 322 -0.40 -29.45 -2.39
C ILE A 322 0.22 -30.68 -3.05
N ARG A 323 1.47 -30.62 -3.51
CA ARG A 323 2.19 -31.77 -4.02
C ARG A 323 2.37 -32.86 -2.95
N SER A 324 2.75 -32.48 -1.72
CA SER A 324 2.93 -33.43 -0.61
C SER A 324 1.62 -34.02 -0.09
N THR A 325 0.50 -33.31 -0.24
CA THR A 325 -0.79 -33.73 0.35
C THR A 325 -1.76 -34.35 -0.65
N TRP A 326 -2.01 -33.69 -1.79
CA TRP A 326 -2.98 -34.08 -2.83
C TRP A 326 -2.31 -34.70 -4.06
N GLY A 327 -0.98 -34.66 -4.12
CA GLY A 327 -0.17 -35.26 -5.18
C GLY A 327 0.17 -34.30 -6.33
N PRO A 328 1.06 -34.74 -7.26
CA PRO A 328 1.62 -33.87 -8.29
C PRO A 328 0.59 -33.29 -9.27
N SER A 329 -0.44 -34.05 -9.64
CA SER A 329 -1.42 -33.65 -10.66
C SER A 329 -2.20 -32.39 -10.28
N LEU A 330 -2.57 -32.25 -9.00
CA LEU A 330 -3.30 -31.09 -8.50
C LEU A 330 -2.37 -29.90 -8.19
N SER A 331 -1.09 -30.16 -7.91
CA SER A 331 -0.10 -29.11 -7.64
C SER A 331 0.10 -28.15 -8.81
N VAL A 332 -0.15 -28.59 -10.05
CA VAL A 332 -0.03 -27.78 -11.28
C VAL A 332 -1.05 -26.63 -11.33
N LEU A 333 -2.19 -26.75 -10.63
CA LEU A 333 -3.21 -25.69 -10.61
C LEU A 333 -2.82 -24.53 -9.68
N VAL A 334 -2.03 -24.80 -8.65
CA VAL A 334 -1.69 -23.83 -7.60
C VAL A 334 -0.88 -22.65 -8.14
N PRO A 335 0.18 -22.84 -8.94
CA PRO A 335 0.87 -21.76 -9.62
C PRO A 335 -0.05 -20.84 -10.42
N LEU A 336 -1.03 -21.39 -11.14
CA LEU A 336 -1.94 -20.62 -11.97
C LEU A 336 -2.84 -19.72 -11.12
N ILE A 337 -3.41 -20.28 -10.04
CA ILE A 337 -4.27 -19.54 -9.11
C ILE A 337 -3.49 -18.42 -8.43
N ILE A 338 -2.29 -18.74 -7.91
CA ILE A 338 -1.46 -17.76 -7.20
C ILE A 338 -0.93 -16.69 -8.15
N SER A 339 -0.53 -17.05 -9.37
CA SER A 339 -0.08 -16.10 -10.40
C SER A 339 -1.16 -15.11 -10.81
N LEU A 340 -2.42 -15.58 -10.96
CA LEU A 340 -3.56 -14.69 -11.22
C LEU A 340 -3.84 -13.77 -10.03
N SER A 341 -3.77 -14.31 -8.81
CA SER A 341 -3.90 -13.54 -7.56
C SER A 341 -2.85 -12.43 -7.42
N LEU A 342 -1.60 -12.76 -7.73
CA LEU A 342 -0.48 -11.83 -7.79
C LEU A 342 -0.78 -10.69 -8.76
N PHE A 343 -1.19 -11.03 -9.98
CA PHE A 343 -1.51 -10.04 -11.01
C PHE A 343 -2.60 -9.05 -10.56
N GLY A 344 -3.67 -9.55 -9.92
CA GLY A 344 -4.69 -8.68 -9.34
C GLY A 344 -4.13 -7.73 -8.29
N SER A 345 -3.33 -8.28 -7.36
CA SER A 345 -2.80 -7.53 -6.21
C SER A 345 -1.84 -6.43 -6.67
N THR A 346 -0.95 -6.74 -7.62
CA THR A 346 -0.06 -5.74 -8.24
C THR A 346 -0.83 -4.67 -8.99
N CYS A 347 -1.91 -5.03 -9.70
CA CYS A 347 -2.73 -4.04 -10.38
C CYS A 347 -3.40 -3.07 -9.40
N ALA A 348 -3.94 -3.58 -8.31
CA ALA A 348 -4.54 -2.77 -7.26
C ALA A 348 -3.50 -1.88 -6.56
N GLU A 349 -2.32 -2.42 -6.29
CA GLU A 349 -1.23 -1.67 -5.68
C GLU A 349 -0.81 -0.50 -6.56
N ILE A 350 -0.48 -0.75 -7.85
CA ILE A 350 -0.09 0.27 -8.85
C ILE A 350 -1.13 1.40 -8.90
N PHE A 351 -2.42 1.06 -8.82
CA PHE A 351 -3.49 2.02 -8.88
C PHE A 351 -3.53 2.98 -7.68
N VAL A 352 -3.49 2.45 -6.44
CA VAL A 352 -3.52 3.26 -5.21
C VAL A 352 -2.30 4.17 -5.14
N SER A 353 -1.16 3.55 -5.36
CA SER A 353 0.17 4.12 -5.47
C SER A 353 0.27 5.34 -6.40
N ALA A 354 -0.24 5.23 -7.63
CA ALA A 354 -0.15 6.31 -8.61
C ALA A 354 -0.96 7.55 -8.17
N ARG A 355 -2.02 7.38 -7.36
CA ARG A 355 -2.82 8.50 -6.82
C ARG A 355 -2.05 9.31 -5.78
N ILE A 356 -1.18 8.68 -4.98
CA ILE A 356 -0.37 9.38 -3.97
C ILE A 356 0.64 10.30 -4.67
N THR A 357 1.38 9.78 -5.65
CA THR A 357 2.34 10.56 -6.45
C THR A 357 1.65 11.70 -7.19
N PHE A 358 0.50 11.42 -7.80
CA PHE A 358 -0.32 12.42 -8.47
C PHE A 358 -0.81 13.53 -7.51
N ALA A 359 -1.28 13.17 -6.31
CA ALA A 359 -1.75 14.13 -5.31
C ALA A 359 -0.60 15.02 -4.79
N ALA A 360 0.57 14.44 -4.52
CA ALA A 360 1.75 15.19 -4.11
C ALA A 360 2.25 16.15 -5.20
N ALA A 361 2.22 15.72 -6.48
CA ALA A 361 2.55 16.58 -7.61
C ALA A 361 1.56 17.74 -7.78
N ARG A 362 0.26 17.50 -7.54
CA ARG A 362 -0.77 18.56 -7.57
C ARG A 362 -0.61 19.61 -6.49
N GLN A 363 -0.05 19.24 -5.33
CA GLN A 363 0.27 20.20 -4.27
C GLN A 363 1.57 20.97 -4.53
N GLY A 364 2.20 20.80 -5.70
CA GLY A 364 3.44 21.46 -6.06
C GLY A 364 4.67 20.89 -5.36
N HIS A 365 4.54 19.72 -4.72
CA HIS A 365 5.65 19.08 -4.03
C HIS A 365 6.53 18.21 -4.95
N LEU A 366 5.99 17.79 -6.09
CA LEU A 366 6.72 17.03 -7.12
C LEU A 366 6.64 17.74 -8.47
N ALA A 367 7.42 17.25 -9.44
CA ALA A 367 7.42 17.78 -10.80
C ALA A 367 6.02 17.77 -11.43
N SER A 368 5.67 18.86 -12.12
CA SER A 368 4.33 19.08 -12.67
C SER A 368 3.87 17.98 -13.62
N PHE A 369 4.77 17.38 -14.41
CA PHE A 369 4.41 16.30 -15.34
C PHE A 369 3.86 15.03 -14.65
N LEU A 370 4.19 14.80 -13.37
CA LEU A 370 3.65 13.67 -12.59
C LEU A 370 2.17 13.87 -12.23
N SER A 371 1.68 15.11 -12.28
CA SER A 371 0.26 15.46 -12.10
C SER A 371 -0.56 15.37 -13.40
N TYR A 372 0.03 14.91 -14.51
CA TYR A 372 -0.67 14.82 -15.78
C TYR A 372 -1.47 13.52 -15.89
N ILE A 373 -2.62 13.62 -16.54
CA ILE A 373 -3.55 12.51 -16.77
C ILE A 373 -3.68 12.28 -18.27
N HIS A 374 -3.72 11.02 -18.69
CA HIS A 374 -3.97 10.64 -20.09
C HIS A 374 -5.40 11.02 -20.53
N VAL A 375 -5.52 11.62 -21.72
CA VAL A 375 -6.78 12.25 -22.19
C VAL A 375 -7.93 11.25 -22.33
N ASN A 376 -7.67 10.02 -22.75
CA ASN A 376 -8.74 9.05 -23.07
C ASN A 376 -9.07 8.12 -21.90
N THR A 377 -8.07 7.75 -21.09
CA THR A 377 -8.22 6.72 -20.04
C THR A 377 -8.33 7.30 -18.63
N ALA A 378 -8.09 8.61 -18.46
CA ALA A 378 -8.06 9.29 -17.17
C ALA A 378 -7.02 8.71 -16.18
N VAL A 379 -5.96 8.08 -16.68
CA VAL A 379 -4.89 7.45 -15.87
C VAL A 379 -3.66 8.35 -15.75
N PRO A 380 -3.02 8.48 -14.56
CA PRO A 380 -1.78 9.24 -14.37
C PRO A 380 -0.55 8.47 -14.91
N LEU A 381 -0.42 8.40 -16.24
CA LEU A 381 0.56 7.56 -16.92
C LEU A 381 2.02 7.85 -16.56
N ALA A 382 2.39 9.12 -16.39
CA ALA A 382 3.76 9.50 -16.02
C ALA A 382 4.18 8.95 -14.64
N SER A 383 3.25 8.96 -13.68
CA SER A 383 3.50 8.40 -12.34
C SER A 383 3.68 6.88 -12.40
N ILE A 384 2.85 6.18 -13.19
CA ILE A 384 2.96 4.73 -13.40
C ILE A 384 4.31 4.38 -14.03
N ILE A 385 4.70 5.05 -15.13
CA ILE A 385 5.96 4.78 -15.83
C ILE A 385 7.18 5.03 -14.93
N THR A 386 7.21 6.16 -14.21
CA THR A 386 8.34 6.52 -13.34
C THR A 386 8.60 5.42 -12.31
N ARG A 387 7.53 4.89 -11.71
CA ARG A 387 7.61 3.85 -10.71
C ARG A 387 7.88 2.47 -11.29
N CYS A 388 7.34 2.18 -12.48
CA CYS A 388 7.66 0.97 -13.22
C CYS A 388 9.17 0.88 -13.42
N VAL A 389 9.81 1.96 -13.93
CA VAL A 389 11.27 2.01 -14.11
C VAL A 389 12.02 1.71 -12.81
N LEU A 390 11.63 2.32 -11.69
CA LEU A 390 12.24 2.03 -10.39
C LEU A 390 12.03 0.59 -9.95
N SER A 391 10.83 0.03 -10.15
CA SER A 391 10.52 -1.37 -9.81
C SER A 391 11.36 -2.33 -10.66
N LEU A 392 11.60 -2.03 -11.93
CA LEU A 392 12.48 -2.84 -12.77
C LEU A 392 13.92 -2.81 -12.24
N LEU A 393 14.42 -1.66 -11.78
CA LEU A 393 15.74 -1.53 -11.18
C LEU A 393 15.87 -2.32 -9.86
N TYR A 394 14.89 -2.23 -8.95
CA TYR A 394 14.91 -3.02 -7.72
C TYR A 394 14.80 -4.52 -7.98
N THR A 395 14.07 -4.92 -9.01
CA THR A 395 13.96 -6.34 -9.42
C THR A 395 15.31 -6.92 -9.86
N MET A 396 16.23 -6.10 -10.36
CA MET A 396 17.60 -6.53 -10.70
C MET A 396 18.39 -7.05 -9.51
N THR A 397 18.01 -6.69 -8.27
CA THR A 397 18.64 -7.25 -7.07
C THR A 397 18.43 -8.77 -6.95
N GLY A 398 17.33 -9.29 -7.53
CA GLY A 398 17.01 -10.72 -7.59
C GLY A 398 16.69 -11.40 -6.26
N SER A 399 16.77 -10.70 -5.12
CA SER A 399 16.56 -11.28 -3.79
C SER A 399 15.25 -10.80 -3.17
N VAL A 400 14.29 -11.71 -3.05
CA VAL A 400 12.99 -11.46 -2.40
C VAL A 400 13.19 -11.10 -0.92
N THR A 401 14.04 -11.84 -0.19
CA THR A 401 14.32 -11.58 1.22
C THR A 401 14.89 -10.18 1.44
N PHE A 402 15.86 -9.76 0.63
CA PHE A 402 16.45 -8.43 0.73
C PHE A 402 15.40 -7.32 0.52
N LEU A 403 14.54 -7.47 -0.49
CA LEU A 403 13.50 -6.51 -0.80
C LEU A 403 12.41 -6.45 0.28
N ILE A 404 11.99 -7.60 0.84
CA ILE A 404 11.06 -7.66 1.98
C ILE A 404 11.67 -6.92 3.18
N GLU A 405 12.91 -7.23 3.54
CA GLU A 405 13.60 -6.59 4.66
C GLU A 405 13.72 -5.08 4.46
N ALA A 406 14.00 -4.63 3.24
CA ALA A 406 14.06 -3.21 2.90
C ALA A 406 12.68 -2.58 3.07
N CYS A 407 11.65 -3.14 2.44
CA CYS A 407 10.28 -2.64 2.50
C CYS A 407 9.80 -2.45 3.95
N VAL A 408 9.99 -3.45 4.81
CA VAL A 408 9.56 -3.38 6.22
C VAL A 408 10.35 -2.34 7.00
N LEU A 409 11.65 -2.17 6.75
CA LEU A 409 12.45 -1.13 7.40
C LEU A 409 11.96 0.28 6.99
N PHE A 410 11.60 0.47 5.72
CA PHE A 410 11.00 1.70 5.22
C PHE A 410 9.64 1.97 5.83
N GLU A 411 8.75 0.97 5.84
CA GLU A 411 7.43 1.07 6.48
C GLU A 411 7.55 1.42 7.96
N THR A 412 8.46 0.75 8.68
CA THR A 412 8.71 0.99 10.11
C THR A 412 9.15 2.42 10.38
N THR A 413 9.99 3.00 9.51
CA THR A 413 10.42 4.40 9.63
C THR A 413 9.23 5.36 9.58
N TRP A 414 8.28 5.10 8.68
CA TRP A 414 7.07 5.90 8.55
C TRP A 414 6.02 5.59 9.62
N ASP A 415 5.97 4.37 10.13
CA ASP A 415 5.14 4.00 11.27
C ASP A 415 5.53 4.80 12.53
N ILE A 416 6.84 4.97 12.78
CA ILE A 416 7.34 5.85 13.86
C ILE A 416 6.81 7.27 13.65
N ALA A 417 6.92 7.79 12.42
CA ALA A 417 6.43 9.13 12.09
C ALA A 417 4.90 9.23 12.29
N SER A 418 4.12 8.21 11.92
CA SER A 418 2.65 8.20 12.08
C SER A 418 2.24 8.19 13.55
N VAL A 419 2.95 7.44 14.40
CA VAL A 419 2.72 7.46 15.85
C VAL A 419 3.07 8.83 16.45
N VAL A 420 4.18 9.43 16.02
CA VAL A 420 4.55 10.79 16.44
C VAL A 420 3.50 11.82 15.97
N ALA A 421 3.01 11.70 14.74
CA ALA A 421 1.94 12.54 14.20
C ALA A 421 0.66 12.44 15.05
N LEU A 422 0.27 11.23 15.47
CA LEU A 422 -0.85 11.03 16.40
C LEU A 422 -0.63 11.75 17.74
N LEU A 423 0.56 11.66 18.33
CA LEU A 423 0.89 12.35 19.58
C LEU A 423 0.85 13.88 19.44
N ILE A 424 1.33 14.41 18.31
CA ILE A 424 1.26 15.84 17.98
C ILE A 424 -0.20 16.29 17.85
N LEU A 425 -1.01 15.55 17.09
CA LEU A 425 -2.43 15.85 16.87
C LEU A 425 -3.26 15.73 18.15
N ARG A 426 -2.87 14.84 19.08
CA ARG A 426 -3.47 14.79 20.42
C ARG A 426 -3.34 16.11 21.19
N ARG A 427 -2.20 16.79 21.05
CA ARG A 427 -1.94 18.08 21.68
C ARG A 427 -2.56 19.23 20.89
N SER A 428 -2.33 19.27 19.57
CA SER A 428 -2.77 20.37 18.71
C SER A 428 -4.29 20.42 18.55
N MET A 429 -4.96 19.28 18.45
CA MET A 429 -6.42 19.18 18.29
C MET A 429 -7.05 18.67 19.59
N SER A 430 -6.72 19.29 20.71
CA SER A 430 -7.24 18.86 22.03
C SER A 430 -8.74 19.11 22.19
N LYS A 431 -9.28 20.15 21.54
CA LYS A 431 -10.69 20.58 21.62
C LYS A 431 -11.64 19.82 20.68
N THR A 432 -11.12 19.06 19.73
CA THR A 432 -11.95 18.28 18.78
C THR A 432 -12.54 17.06 19.47
N THR A 433 -13.84 16.82 19.29
CA THR A 433 -14.52 15.63 19.80
C THR A 433 -13.92 14.37 19.17
N ARG A 434 -13.34 13.49 20.00
CA ARG A 434 -12.80 12.21 19.55
C ARG A 434 -13.84 11.13 19.79
N THR A 435 -14.38 10.55 18.72
CA THR A 435 -15.27 9.39 18.82
C THR A 435 -14.52 8.18 19.38
N ILE A 436 -13.24 8.03 19.04
CA ILE A 436 -12.37 6.94 19.49
C ILE A 436 -11.05 7.52 19.96
N ARG A 437 -10.59 7.05 21.10
CA ARG A 437 -9.30 7.41 21.68
C ARG A 437 -8.63 6.16 22.22
N VAL A 438 -7.49 5.79 21.64
CA VAL A 438 -6.71 4.63 22.06
C VAL A 438 -6.02 4.93 23.39
N PRO A 439 -5.94 3.96 24.32
CA PRO A 439 -5.13 4.10 25.52
C PRO A 439 -3.71 4.55 25.21
N THR A 440 -3.23 5.60 25.87
CA THR A 440 -1.91 6.20 25.59
C THR A 440 -0.76 5.20 25.75
N PHE A 441 -0.88 4.23 26.67
CA PHE A 441 0.13 3.19 26.84
C PHE A 441 0.30 2.32 25.58
N LEU A 442 -0.77 2.04 24.83
CA LEU A 442 -0.69 1.29 23.56
C LEU A 442 0.03 2.09 22.47
N VAL A 443 -0.16 3.42 22.46
CA VAL A 443 0.55 4.31 21.52
C VAL A 443 2.05 4.31 21.81
N PHE A 444 2.44 4.39 23.09
CA PHE A 444 3.84 4.28 23.49
C PHE A 444 4.40 2.87 23.25
N LEU A 445 3.61 1.81 23.50
CA LEU A 445 4.01 0.45 23.21
C LEU A 445 4.30 0.27 21.71
N ARG A 446 3.43 0.79 20.83
CA ARG A 446 3.68 0.77 19.38
C ARG A 446 4.96 1.51 19.02
N LEU A 447 5.20 2.68 19.60
CA LEU A 447 6.43 3.44 19.37
C LEU A 447 7.67 2.64 19.76
N VAL A 448 7.66 2.00 20.93
CA VAL A 448 8.75 1.14 21.41
C VAL A 448 8.98 -0.05 20.48
N ILE A 449 7.91 -0.72 20.03
CA ILE A 449 8.01 -1.84 19.09
C ILE A 449 8.62 -1.38 17.75
N CYS A 450 8.15 -0.25 17.19
CA CYS A 450 8.69 0.28 15.95
C CYS A 450 10.17 0.69 16.07
N ILE A 451 10.56 1.31 17.20
CA ILE A 451 11.97 1.64 17.46
C ILE A 451 12.79 0.36 17.57
N ALA A 452 12.32 -0.65 18.29
CA ALA A 452 13.00 -1.93 18.40
C ALA A 452 13.16 -2.61 17.03
N MET A 453 12.10 -2.62 16.20
CA MET A 453 12.18 -3.11 14.82
C MET A 453 13.24 -2.34 14.03
N ALA A 454 13.33 -1.02 14.18
CA ALA A 454 14.32 -0.21 13.48
C ALA A 454 15.75 -0.36 14.04
N THR A 455 15.96 -0.75 15.29
CA THR A 455 17.30 -0.79 15.93
C THR A 455 17.88 -2.18 16.13
N VAL A 456 17.07 -3.21 16.39
CA VAL A 456 17.57 -4.59 16.61
C VAL A 456 18.35 -5.13 15.39
N PRO A 457 17.94 -4.87 14.13
CA PRO A 457 18.73 -5.28 12.96
C PRO A 457 20.14 -4.67 12.90
N LEU A 458 20.41 -3.56 13.62
CA LEU A 458 21.77 -3.01 13.74
C LEU A 458 22.72 -3.96 14.47
N SER A 459 22.23 -4.93 15.23
CA SER A 459 23.09 -5.99 15.81
C SER A 459 23.79 -6.83 14.73
N GLN A 460 23.21 -6.90 13.52
CA GLN A 460 23.79 -7.55 12.34
C GLN A 460 24.14 -6.50 11.27
N VAL A 461 25.03 -5.57 11.59
CA VAL A 461 25.44 -4.46 10.69
C VAL A 461 25.79 -4.96 9.28
N HIS A 462 26.48 -6.10 9.16
CA HIS A 462 26.88 -6.64 7.84
C HIS A 462 25.69 -7.01 6.94
N ARG A 463 24.58 -7.51 7.51
CA ARG A 463 23.36 -7.88 6.77
C ARG A 463 22.56 -6.65 6.39
N TYR A 464 22.38 -5.72 7.32
CA TYR A 464 21.45 -4.59 7.16
C TYR A 464 22.06 -3.26 6.70
N ARG A 465 23.40 -3.15 6.61
CA ARG A 465 24.08 -1.89 6.22
C ARG A 465 23.51 -1.27 4.94
N TYR A 466 23.22 -2.08 3.92
CA TYR A 466 22.72 -1.58 2.65
C TYR A 466 21.27 -1.11 2.74
N HIS A 467 20.44 -1.76 3.57
CA HIS A 467 19.07 -1.32 3.83
C HIS A 467 19.04 0.04 4.52
N TYR A 468 19.85 0.24 5.57
CA TYR A 468 19.94 1.55 6.23
C TYR A 468 20.53 2.64 5.33
N ILE A 469 21.53 2.31 4.50
CA ILE A 469 22.05 3.24 3.49
C ILE A 469 20.95 3.62 2.51
N ALA A 470 20.14 2.68 2.03
CA ALA A 470 19.03 2.96 1.14
C ALA A 470 18.00 3.89 1.78
N VAL A 471 17.64 3.67 3.06
CA VAL A 471 16.75 4.56 3.83
C VAL A 471 17.34 5.97 3.91
N LEU A 472 18.60 6.08 4.31
CA LEU A 472 19.27 7.37 4.46
C LEU A 472 19.36 8.11 3.12
N VAL A 473 19.78 7.44 2.04
CA VAL A 473 19.87 8.02 0.69
C VAL A 473 18.50 8.48 0.20
N THR A 474 17.44 7.73 0.50
CA THR A 474 16.06 8.11 0.11
C THR A 474 15.58 9.34 0.86
N CYS A 475 15.79 9.39 2.17
CA CYS A 475 15.42 10.55 2.99
C CYS A 475 16.26 11.79 2.61
N LEU A 476 17.57 11.64 2.40
CA LEU A 476 18.46 12.74 2.01
C LEU A 476 18.15 13.24 0.60
N SER A 477 17.94 12.35 -0.37
CA SER A 477 17.56 12.74 -1.74
C SER A 477 16.23 13.48 -1.76
N GLY A 478 15.24 13.03 -0.98
CA GLY A 478 13.98 13.75 -0.79
C GLY A 478 14.20 15.12 -0.16
N MET A 479 15.03 15.22 0.89
CA MET A 479 15.35 16.49 1.53
C MET A 479 16.02 17.49 0.56
N ILE A 480 17.00 17.02 -0.21
CA ILE A 480 17.68 17.82 -1.23
C ILE A 480 16.67 18.29 -2.28
N TYR A 481 15.82 17.39 -2.77
CA TYR A 481 14.77 17.72 -3.74
C TYR A 481 13.80 18.77 -3.20
N TYR A 482 13.31 18.60 -1.97
CA TYR A 482 12.38 19.54 -1.34
C TYR A 482 12.97 20.95 -1.23
N VAL A 483 14.20 21.05 -0.73
CA VAL A 483 14.88 22.34 -0.58
C VAL A 483 15.11 22.97 -1.95
N ALA A 484 15.60 22.20 -2.92
CA ALA A 484 15.90 22.67 -4.26
C ALA A 484 14.66 23.15 -5.05
N PHE A 485 13.65 22.28 -5.17
CA PHE A 485 12.57 22.45 -6.13
C PHE A 485 11.29 23.02 -5.50
N VAL A 486 11.01 22.70 -4.24
CA VAL A 486 9.80 23.17 -3.57
C VAL A 486 10.06 24.50 -2.86
N ARG A 487 11.16 24.58 -2.10
CA ARG A 487 11.47 25.76 -1.28
C ARG A 487 12.18 26.87 -2.05
N LEU A 488 13.27 26.55 -2.73
CA LEU A 488 14.04 27.51 -3.55
C LEU A 488 13.40 27.75 -4.92
N LYS A 489 12.38 26.95 -5.30
CA LYS A 489 11.68 27.02 -6.59
C LYS A 489 12.65 27.03 -7.78
N MET A 490 13.77 26.31 -7.66
CA MET A 490 14.73 26.21 -8.75
C MET A 490 14.06 25.56 -9.95
N ARG A 491 14.23 26.16 -11.13
CA ARG A 491 13.76 25.57 -12.39
C ARG A 491 14.96 24.98 -13.12
N LEU A 492 14.88 23.70 -13.47
CA LEU A 492 15.90 23.09 -14.32
C LEU A 492 15.88 23.76 -15.70
N PRO A 493 17.04 24.11 -16.28
CA PRO A 493 17.10 24.62 -17.64
C PRO A 493 16.52 23.57 -18.60
N GLY A 494 15.48 23.94 -19.34
CA GLY A 494 14.73 23.03 -20.23
C GLY A 494 13.63 22.19 -19.57
N GLY A 495 13.36 22.35 -18.27
CA GLY A 495 12.31 21.60 -17.56
C GLY A 495 10.90 21.79 -18.14
N ASP A 496 10.59 23.01 -18.61
CA ASP A 496 9.32 23.31 -19.28
C ASP A 496 9.24 22.61 -20.65
N ALA A 497 10.34 22.59 -21.41
CA ALA A 497 10.42 21.89 -22.69
C ALA A 497 10.28 20.37 -22.50
N ALA A 498 10.95 19.79 -21.51
CA ALA A 498 10.81 18.38 -21.14
C ALA A 498 9.37 18.04 -20.72
N SER A 499 8.72 18.91 -19.96
CA SER A 499 7.32 18.74 -19.55
C SER A 499 6.38 18.76 -20.76
N VAL A 500 6.62 19.64 -21.74
CA VAL A 500 5.85 19.70 -23.00
C VAL A 500 6.10 18.47 -23.88
N ILE A 501 7.33 17.98 -23.96
CA ILE A 501 7.66 16.74 -24.67
C ILE A 501 6.93 15.57 -24.03
N MET A 502 7.02 15.42 -22.70
CA MET A 502 6.34 14.38 -21.96
C MET A 502 4.82 14.46 -22.15
N GLN A 503 4.27 15.68 -22.16
CA GLN A 503 2.85 15.90 -22.41
C GLN A 503 2.41 15.40 -23.80
N LYS A 504 3.21 15.69 -24.84
CA LYS A 504 2.94 15.25 -26.21
C LYS A 504 3.14 13.74 -26.38
N CYS A 505 4.24 13.19 -25.86
CA CYS A 505 4.56 11.76 -25.96
C CYS A 505 3.52 10.89 -25.27
N LEU A 506 3.07 11.30 -24.08
CA LEU A 506 2.10 10.54 -23.28
C LEU A 506 0.65 10.93 -23.58
N ASN A 507 0.38 11.81 -24.56
CA ASN A 507 -0.94 12.37 -24.84
C ASN A 507 -1.72 12.73 -23.56
N SER A 508 -1.05 13.47 -22.67
CA SER A 508 -1.53 13.75 -21.32
C SER A 508 -1.84 15.24 -21.15
N ALA A 509 -2.64 15.58 -20.16
CA ALA A 509 -3.00 16.95 -19.83
C ALA A 509 -2.90 17.17 -18.33
N ALA A 510 -2.55 18.41 -17.94
CA ALA A 510 -2.59 18.81 -16.55
C ALA A 510 -4.02 18.68 -16.01
N CYS A 511 -4.16 17.96 -14.89
CA CYS A 511 -5.43 17.94 -14.18
C CYS A 511 -5.58 19.25 -13.42
N VAL A 512 -6.61 20.03 -13.73
CA VAL A 512 -6.83 21.29 -13.03
C VAL A 512 -7.24 20.98 -11.58
N ASN A 513 -6.60 21.65 -10.62
CA ASN A 513 -7.02 21.60 -9.22
C ASN A 513 -8.46 22.13 -9.14
N GLU A 514 -9.45 21.24 -9.01
CA GLU A 514 -10.85 21.68 -8.86
C GLU A 514 -11.01 22.58 -7.62
N LEU A 515 -10.21 22.37 -6.58
CA LEU A 515 -10.17 23.24 -5.41
C LEU A 515 -9.67 24.66 -5.75
N ASP A 516 -8.64 24.81 -6.60
CA ASP A 516 -8.16 26.14 -7.03
C ASP A 516 -9.14 26.81 -8.00
N LEU A 517 -9.84 26.05 -8.84
CA LEU A 517 -10.90 26.60 -9.69
C LEU A 517 -12.09 27.09 -8.87
N ILE A 518 -12.49 26.32 -7.85
CA ILE A 518 -13.58 26.70 -6.93
C ILE A 518 -13.17 27.93 -6.11
N LEU A 519 -11.94 27.98 -5.60
CA LEU A 519 -11.42 29.13 -4.85
C LEU A 519 -11.23 30.37 -5.74
N ARG A 520 -10.78 30.21 -6.99
CA ARG A 520 -10.69 31.31 -7.96
C ARG A 520 -12.05 31.86 -8.36
N HIS A 521 -13.03 31.01 -8.60
CA HIS A 521 -14.40 31.47 -8.86
C HIS A 521 -15.02 32.19 -7.65
N ARG A 522 -14.69 31.76 -6.42
CA ARG A 522 -15.11 32.50 -5.21
C ARG A 522 -14.45 33.88 -5.13
N SER A 523 -13.14 33.97 -5.39
CA SER A 523 -12.42 35.24 -5.37
C SER A 523 -12.81 36.19 -6.52
N GLU A 524 -13.13 35.66 -7.70
CA GLU A 524 -13.60 36.45 -8.84
C GLU A 524 -15.04 36.95 -8.62
N SER A 525 -15.89 36.13 -7.98
CA SER A 525 -17.25 36.51 -7.59
C SER A 525 -17.26 37.55 -6.46
N GLU A 526 -16.36 37.44 -5.47
CA GLU A 526 -16.17 38.46 -4.43
C GLU A 526 -15.57 39.75 -5.01
N ALA A 527 -14.65 39.65 -5.98
CA ALA A 527 -14.07 40.82 -6.64
C ALA A 527 -15.02 41.56 -7.59
N SER A 528 -16.03 40.87 -8.15
CA SER A 528 -17.12 41.53 -8.89
C SER A 528 -18.12 42.22 -7.97
N LEU A 529 -18.42 41.64 -6.80
CA LEU A 529 -19.30 42.24 -5.79
C LEU A 529 -18.71 43.50 -5.11
N ILE A 530 -17.40 43.72 -5.22
CA ILE A 530 -16.72 44.92 -4.71
C ILE A 530 -16.59 46.01 -5.80
N ARG A 531 -16.89 45.71 -7.07
CA ARG A 531 -16.80 46.66 -8.19
C ARG A 531 -18.14 47.23 -8.67
N ASP A 532 -19.25 46.63 -8.24
CA ASP A 532 -20.60 47.18 -8.36
C ASP A 532 -20.99 47.88 -7.06
#